data_AF-A0A8J9X0A5-F1
#
_entry.id   AF-A0A8J9X0A5-F1
#
_cell.length_a   1.000
_cell.length_b   1.000
_cell.length_c   1.000
_cell.angle_alpha   90.00
_cell.angle_beta   90.00
_cell.angle_gamma   90.00
#
_symmetry.space_group_name_H-M   'P 1'
#
loop_
_entity.id
_entity.type
_entity.pdbx_description
1 polymer ?
#
loop_
_entity_poly.entity_id
_entity_poly.type
_entity_poly.pdbx_seq_one_letter_code
_entity_poly.pdbx_strand_id
1 'polypeptide(L)'
;MTLDGPWKRLYSSALKDGLSFLTLQQALWNYVGPTVLLIQSTGGARFGYFTQVPWKSSTKWFGASPDGPSKDAFLFALEPSWQLYSRIGDSYWQYLHVPSRSRQGILSGLAVGGVAEDSPRLHITATLEGCRACTTDTTFESGPLLGAGQDFTFDIEAMEVWAVQLQHSTDFPACQAEGEMRASIREETRLRFAQVDKSQFVEDFSSGAFMNHVYQHRAQTRGRADFVAADTGELGYYVEDKAPSVPSICDDDYELDFQNSH
;
A
#
# COMPACT_ATOMS: atom_id res chain seq x y z
N MET A 1 15.55 16.04 18.87
CA MET A 1 14.51 15.00 18.96
C MET A 1 14.74 14.19 20.22
N THR A 2 13.77 14.09 21.13
CA THR A 2 13.90 13.27 22.34
C THR A 2 12.80 12.20 22.36
N LEU A 3 13.14 10.99 22.82
CA LEU A 3 12.21 9.86 23.01
C LEU A 3 11.65 9.84 24.44
N ASP A 4 11.53 11.03 25.05
CA ASP A 4 11.18 11.18 26.46
C ASP A 4 9.76 10.68 26.77
N GLY A 5 9.52 10.39 28.04
CA GLY A 5 8.24 9.92 28.55
C GLY A 5 8.11 8.39 28.60
N PRO A 6 7.06 7.86 29.26
CA PRO A 6 6.79 6.43 29.31
C PRO A 6 6.53 5.84 27.93
N TRP A 7 6.96 4.59 27.75
CA TRP A 7 6.64 3.81 26.56
C TRP A 7 5.48 2.86 26.86
N LYS A 8 4.58 2.68 25.89
CA LYS A 8 3.46 1.74 25.99
C LYS A 8 3.48 0.78 24.82
N ARG A 9 3.45 -0.52 25.09
CA ARG A 9 3.50 -1.52 24.02
C ARG A 9 2.15 -1.62 23.32
N LEU A 10 2.17 -1.58 21.99
CA LEU A 10 1.02 -1.74 21.10
C LEU A 10 0.92 -3.17 20.56
N TYR A 11 2.06 -3.80 20.28
CA TYR A 11 2.13 -5.13 19.68
C TYR A 11 3.38 -5.88 20.17
N SER A 12 3.27 -7.20 20.36
CA SER A 12 4.38 -8.10 20.65
C SER A 12 4.11 -9.51 20.10
N SER A 13 4.92 -9.92 19.12
CA SER A 13 4.78 -11.25 18.51
C SER A 13 5.11 -12.40 19.47
N ALA A 14 6.00 -12.17 20.44
CA ALA A 14 6.48 -13.19 21.39
C ALA A 14 5.55 -13.41 22.60
N LEU A 15 4.55 -12.56 22.80
CA LEU A 15 3.70 -12.58 23.99
C LEU A 15 2.23 -12.84 23.64
N LYS A 16 1.44 -11.76 23.50
CA LYS A 16 -0.02 -11.85 23.44
C LYS A 16 -0.57 -11.94 22.02
N ASP A 17 0.15 -11.38 21.05
CA ASP A 17 -0.42 -11.09 19.73
C ASP A 17 -0.09 -12.16 18.68
N GLY A 18 0.94 -12.96 18.94
CA GLY A 18 1.48 -13.95 18.02
C GLY A 18 2.12 -13.33 16.77
N LEU A 19 2.78 -14.17 15.97
CA LEU A 19 3.41 -13.75 14.73
C LEU A 19 2.37 -13.70 13.60
N SER A 20 1.66 -12.58 13.49
CA SER A 20 0.57 -12.36 12.52
C SER A 20 0.61 -10.94 12.00
N PHE A 21 0.81 -10.78 10.68
CA PHE A 21 0.85 -9.46 10.06
C PHE A 21 -0.50 -8.73 10.19
N LEU A 22 -1.62 -9.46 10.16
CA LEU A 22 -2.95 -8.87 10.34
C LEU A 22 -3.08 -8.23 11.74
N THR A 23 -2.59 -8.92 12.78
CA THR A 23 -2.63 -8.43 14.16
C THR A 23 -1.72 -7.21 14.33
N LEU A 24 -0.50 -7.25 13.76
CA LEU A 24 0.40 -6.10 13.68
C LEU A 24 -0.28 -4.89 13.02
N GLN A 25 -0.88 -5.11 11.84
CA GLN A 25 -1.53 -4.08 11.05
C GLN A 25 -2.70 -3.43 11.80
N GLN A 26 -3.49 -4.21 12.55
CA GLN A 26 -4.54 -3.70 13.42
C GLN A 26 -3.97 -2.85 14.56
N ALA A 27 -2.92 -3.31 15.24
CA ALA A 27 -2.26 -2.55 16.31
C ALA A 27 -1.72 -1.20 15.81
N LEU A 28 -1.15 -1.18 14.60
CA LEU A 28 -0.66 0.05 13.97
C LEU A 28 -1.79 1.03 13.60
N TRP A 29 -2.95 0.54 13.15
CA TRP A 29 -4.09 1.39 12.79
C TRP A 29 -4.86 1.95 13.98
N ASN A 30 -4.87 1.20 15.08
CA ASN A 30 -5.60 1.59 16.30
C ASN A 30 -4.85 2.62 17.15
N TYR A 31 -3.73 3.17 16.66
CA TYR A 31 -2.96 4.19 17.35
C TYR A 31 -2.47 5.27 16.38
N VAL A 32 -2.66 6.55 16.74
CA VAL A 32 -2.29 7.68 15.87
C VAL A 32 -1.07 8.49 16.33
N GLY A 33 -0.41 8.08 17.43
CA GLY A 33 0.76 8.80 17.93
C GLY A 33 2.10 8.30 17.34
N PRO A 34 3.23 8.83 17.82
CA PRO A 34 4.56 8.36 17.47
C PRO A 34 4.81 6.90 17.87
N THR A 35 5.46 6.15 16.98
CA THR A 35 5.73 4.72 17.17
C THR A 35 7.18 4.35 16.93
N VAL A 36 7.65 3.34 17.67
CA VAL A 36 8.90 2.61 17.42
C VAL A 36 8.56 1.17 17.07
N LEU A 37 9.06 0.70 15.94
CA LEU A 37 9.07 -0.71 15.55
C LEU A 37 10.43 -1.30 15.92
N LEU A 38 10.43 -2.41 16.64
CA LEU A 38 11.61 -3.20 16.97
C LEU A 38 11.49 -4.56 16.31
N ILE A 39 12.52 -4.97 15.59
CA ILE A 39 12.56 -6.19 14.80
C ILE A 39 13.80 -6.99 15.21
N GLN A 40 13.59 -8.28 15.46
CA GLN A 40 14.64 -9.27 15.58
C GLN A 40 14.52 -10.25 14.41
N SER A 41 15.57 -10.33 13.58
CA SER A 41 15.62 -11.32 12.51
C SER A 41 16.05 -12.69 13.04
N THR A 42 15.71 -13.75 12.31
CA THR A 42 16.21 -15.12 12.58
C THR A 42 17.73 -15.24 12.49
N GLY A 43 18.40 -14.29 11.81
CA GLY A 43 19.85 -14.16 11.77
C GLY A 43 20.47 -13.45 12.98
N GLY A 44 19.65 -13.08 13.97
CA GLY A 44 20.07 -12.41 15.21
C GLY A 44 20.28 -10.91 15.10
N ALA A 45 20.05 -10.29 13.94
CA ALA A 45 20.13 -8.84 13.81
C ALA A 45 18.95 -8.17 14.51
N ARG A 46 19.22 -7.06 15.21
CA ARG A 46 18.19 -6.24 15.87
C ARG A 46 18.23 -4.84 15.32
N PHE A 47 17.12 -4.39 14.79
CA PHE A 47 17.00 -3.09 14.13
C PHE A 47 15.55 -2.62 14.18
N GLY A 48 15.29 -1.41 13.68
CA GLY A 48 13.96 -0.86 13.78
C GLY A 48 13.77 0.46 13.06
N TYR A 49 12.58 1.01 13.30
CA TYR A 49 12.12 2.22 12.67
C TYR A 49 11.32 3.06 13.67
N PHE A 50 11.65 4.34 13.76
CA PHE A 50 10.84 5.32 14.49
C PHE A 50 10.09 6.21 13.49
N THR A 51 8.83 6.54 13.77
CA THR A 51 8.07 7.55 13.02
C THR A 51 7.06 8.31 13.88
N GLN A 52 6.92 9.61 13.64
CA GLN A 52 5.81 10.43 14.14
C GLN A 52 4.58 10.43 13.22
N VAL A 53 4.67 9.77 12.06
CA VAL A 53 3.58 9.70 11.10
C VAL A 53 2.65 8.53 11.47
N PRO A 54 1.35 8.78 11.71
CA PRO A 54 0.38 7.74 11.97
C PRO A 54 0.30 6.73 10.82
N TRP A 55 0.19 5.44 11.14
CA TRP A 55 0.06 4.39 10.14
C TRP A 55 -1.34 4.39 9.50
N LYS A 56 -1.39 4.17 8.19
CA LYS A 56 -2.63 4.01 7.43
C LYS A 56 -2.46 2.95 6.34
N SER A 57 -3.57 2.35 5.92
CA SER A 57 -3.57 1.54 4.69
C SER A 57 -3.45 2.46 3.49
N SER A 58 -2.49 2.24 2.61
CA SER A 58 -2.31 3.07 1.41
C SER A 58 -1.58 2.29 0.33
N THR A 59 -2.15 2.26 -0.88
CA THR A 59 -1.47 1.69 -2.07
C THR A 59 -0.31 2.57 -2.56
N LYS A 60 -0.15 3.78 -2.01
CA LYS A 60 0.93 4.71 -2.29
C LYS A 60 1.77 4.96 -1.06
N TRP A 61 3.05 5.27 -1.26
CA TRP A 61 3.92 5.79 -0.21
C TRP A 61 3.33 7.06 0.43
N PHE A 62 3.51 7.19 1.74
CA PHE A 62 3.03 8.32 2.53
C PHE A 62 4.03 8.71 3.60
N GLY A 63 3.78 9.83 4.27
CA GLY A 63 4.63 10.37 5.32
C GLY A 63 4.98 11.82 5.05
N ALA A 64 5.31 12.16 3.79
CA ALA A 64 5.68 13.51 3.39
C ALA A 64 4.59 14.50 3.84
N SER A 65 4.98 15.52 4.61
CA SER A 65 4.06 16.56 5.07
C SER A 65 4.14 17.73 4.10
N PRO A 66 3.09 18.02 3.31
CA PRO A 66 3.06 19.22 2.50
C PRO A 66 2.84 20.50 3.34
N ASP A 67 2.16 20.41 4.50
CA ASP A 67 1.67 21.60 5.23
C ASP A 67 1.66 21.45 6.78
N GLY A 68 2.66 20.81 7.39
CA GLY A 68 2.67 20.57 8.85
C GLY A 68 4.04 20.74 9.52
N PRO A 69 4.09 20.73 10.87
CA PRO A 69 5.37 20.70 11.59
C PRO A 69 6.19 19.50 11.11
N SER A 70 7.51 19.68 11.00
CA SER A 70 8.41 18.63 10.54
C SER A 70 8.21 17.39 11.40
N LYS A 71 7.66 16.33 10.79
CA LYS A 71 7.55 15.03 11.42
C LYS A 71 8.90 14.35 11.24
N ASP A 72 9.44 13.83 12.33
CA ASP A 72 10.70 13.11 12.30
C ASP A 72 10.48 11.61 12.13
N ALA A 73 11.49 10.97 11.54
CA ALA A 73 11.61 9.53 11.44
C ALA A 73 13.08 9.16 11.25
N PHE A 74 13.43 7.94 11.65
CA PHE A 74 14.76 7.39 11.42
C PHE A 74 14.71 5.86 11.45
N LEU A 75 15.62 5.24 10.70
CA LEU A 75 15.94 3.83 10.86
C LEU A 75 17.08 3.69 11.87
N PHE A 76 17.18 2.55 12.53
CA PHE A 76 18.29 2.27 13.44
C PHE A 76 18.62 0.78 13.43
N ALA A 77 19.88 0.47 13.69
CA ALA A 77 20.38 -0.87 13.97
C ALA A 77 20.96 -0.89 15.39
N LEU A 78 20.72 -1.97 16.13
CA LEU A 78 21.20 -2.21 17.49
C LEU A 78 22.26 -3.32 17.50
N GLU A 79 22.02 -4.39 16.75
CA GLU A 79 22.93 -5.53 16.59
C GLU A 79 23.08 -5.87 15.09
N PRO A 80 24.29 -6.17 14.60
CA PRO A 80 25.54 -6.36 15.35
C PRO A 80 26.27 -5.06 15.74
N SER A 81 25.86 -3.93 15.19
CA SER A 81 26.46 -2.62 15.50
C SER A 81 25.38 -1.56 15.66
N TRP A 82 25.56 -0.69 16.64
CA TRP A 82 24.68 0.44 16.87
C TRP A 82 24.86 1.49 15.78
N GLN A 83 23.81 1.73 15.00
CA GLN A 83 23.78 2.75 13.95
C GLN A 83 22.42 3.44 13.92
N LEU A 84 22.44 4.74 13.61
CA LEU A 84 21.27 5.56 13.42
C LEU A 84 21.31 6.10 12.00
N TYR A 85 20.20 6.01 11.28
CA TYR A 85 20.08 6.49 9.90
C TYR A 85 19.02 7.58 9.86
N SER A 86 19.51 8.82 9.85
CA SER A 86 18.66 10.01 9.84
C SER A 86 17.96 10.17 8.50
N ARG A 87 16.81 10.85 8.52
CA ARG A 87 16.11 11.21 7.28
C ARG A 87 16.89 12.28 6.52
N ILE A 88 17.11 12.06 5.22
CA ILE A 88 17.80 12.97 4.30
C ILE A 88 16.97 13.35 3.07
N GLY A 89 15.87 12.63 2.81
CA GLY A 89 14.98 12.88 1.67
C GLY A 89 13.50 12.76 2.01
N ASP A 90 12.65 13.15 1.05
CA ASP A 90 11.20 13.26 1.24
C ASP A 90 10.37 12.19 0.50
N SER A 91 11.02 11.36 -0.33
CA SER A 91 10.38 10.27 -1.05
C SER A 91 10.30 8.99 -0.21
N TYR A 92 9.46 8.03 -0.59
CA TYR A 92 9.43 6.65 -0.08
C TYR A 92 9.47 6.49 1.45
N TRP A 93 8.79 7.37 2.17
CA TRP A 93 8.95 7.44 3.62
C TRP A 93 8.38 6.22 4.35
N GLN A 94 7.08 5.96 4.21
CA GLN A 94 6.46 4.74 4.72
C GLN A 94 5.34 4.23 3.82
N TYR A 95 5.15 2.93 3.82
CA TYR A 95 4.17 2.20 3.05
C TYR A 95 3.55 1.11 3.91
N LEU A 96 2.24 0.91 3.77
CA LEU A 96 1.52 -0.17 4.43
C LEU A 96 0.32 -0.55 3.59
N HIS A 97 0.38 -1.70 2.95
CA HIS A 97 -0.71 -2.26 2.17
C HIS A 97 -0.57 -3.76 2.03
N VAL A 98 -1.66 -4.48 2.25
CA VAL A 98 -1.77 -5.88 1.89
C VAL A 98 -2.85 -5.97 0.80
N PRO A 99 -2.47 -6.23 -0.46
CA PRO A 99 -3.45 -6.34 -1.53
C PRO A 99 -4.42 -7.51 -1.28
N SER A 100 -5.65 -7.36 -1.77
CA SER A 100 -6.58 -8.49 -1.84
C SER A 100 -6.03 -9.57 -2.77
N ARG A 101 -6.40 -10.83 -2.53
CA ARG A 101 -5.93 -12.03 -3.26
C ARG A 101 -6.02 -11.93 -4.79
N SER A 102 -6.82 -11.01 -5.33
CA SER A 102 -7.03 -10.81 -6.78
C SER A 102 -6.10 -9.78 -7.44
N ARG A 103 -5.27 -9.03 -6.70
CA ARG A 103 -4.35 -8.02 -7.26
C ARG A 103 -2.95 -8.18 -6.68
N GLN A 104 -2.17 -9.11 -7.23
CA GLN A 104 -0.75 -9.20 -6.91
C GLN A 104 -0.01 -7.98 -7.48
N GLY A 105 0.39 -7.07 -6.59
CA GLY A 105 1.38 -6.03 -6.86
C GLY A 105 2.75 -6.42 -6.30
N ILE A 106 3.79 -5.68 -6.69
CA ILE A 106 5.19 -5.96 -6.34
C ILE A 106 5.48 -5.78 -4.84
N LEU A 107 4.75 -4.88 -4.15
CA LEU A 107 4.93 -4.59 -2.73
C LEU A 107 3.70 -4.97 -1.92
N SER A 108 3.88 -5.89 -0.96
CA SER A 108 2.84 -6.36 -0.04
C SER A 108 3.42 -6.42 1.37
N GLY A 109 2.74 -5.77 2.32
CA GLY A 109 3.16 -5.64 3.71
C GLY A 109 3.50 -4.20 4.09
N LEU A 110 4.57 -4.02 4.86
CA LEU A 110 5.06 -2.74 5.37
C LEU A 110 6.40 -2.43 4.72
N ALA A 111 6.61 -1.20 4.26
CA ALA A 111 7.92 -0.77 3.79
C ALA A 111 8.28 0.64 4.26
N VAL A 112 9.58 0.90 4.35
CA VAL A 112 10.17 2.15 4.85
C VAL A 112 11.41 2.45 4.03
N GLY A 113 11.58 3.70 3.60
CA GLY A 113 12.71 4.18 2.82
C GLY A 113 12.86 3.50 1.46
N GLY A 114 13.82 3.94 0.66
CA GLY A 114 14.15 3.27 -0.59
C GLY A 114 14.76 4.17 -1.65
N VAL A 115 14.97 3.60 -2.82
CA VAL A 115 15.50 4.31 -4.00
C VAL A 115 14.47 4.44 -5.11
N ALA A 116 13.44 3.59 -5.10
CA ALA A 116 12.33 3.57 -6.06
C ALA A 116 11.09 2.96 -5.40
N GLU A 117 9.93 3.04 -6.07
CA GLU A 117 8.64 2.60 -5.54
C GLU A 117 8.59 1.11 -5.17
N ASP A 118 9.32 0.28 -5.90
CA ASP A 118 9.42 -1.18 -5.74
C ASP A 118 10.74 -1.64 -5.10
N SER A 119 11.61 -0.69 -4.75
CA SER A 119 12.95 -0.94 -4.22
C SER A 119 13.10 -0.30 -2.84
N PRO A 120 12.32 -0.78 -1.86
CA PRO A 120 12.31 -0.24 -0.52
C PRO A 120 13.61 -0.54 0.22
N ARG A 121 13.90 0.31 1.20
CA ARG A 121 15.03 0.13 2.07
C ARG A 121 14.81 -1.00 3.06
N LEU A 122 13.66 -0.97 3.74
CA LEU A 122 13.18 -2.02 4.62
C LEU A 122 11.81 -2.46 4.12
N HIS A 123 11.64 -3.76 3.90
CA HIS A 123 10.37 -4.36 3.51
C HIS A 123 10.07 -5.56 4.39
N ILE A 124 9.00 -5.44 5.17
CA ILE A 124 8.41 -6.54 5.93
C ILE A 124 7.24 -7.07 5.11
N THR A 125 7.34 -8.32 4.68
CA THR A 125 6.30 -8.97 3.89
C THR A 125 5.07 -9.28 4.76
N ALA A 126 3.91 -9.43 4.12
CA ALA A 126 2.70 -9.86 4.82
C ALA A 126 2.79 -11.28 5.40
N THR A 127 3.71 -12.11 4.90
CA THR A 127 4.00 -13.45 5.43
C THR A 127 4.98 -13.42 6.60
N LEU A 128 5.65 -12.29 6.87
CA LEU A 128 6.73 -12.13 7.86
C LEU A 128 7.98 -12.98 7.55
N GLU A 129 8.04 -13.52 6.33
CA GLU A 129 9.11 -14.35 5.77
C GLU A 129 9.59 -13.74 4.45
N GLY A 130 10.86 -13.93 4.10
CA GLY A 130 11.47 -13.36 2.90
C GLY A 130 11.44 -11.82 2.90
N CYS A 131 11.54 -11.21 4.08
CA CYS A 131 11.66 -9.77 4.26
C CYS A 131 12.99 -9.27 3.68
N ARG A 132 13.08 -7.96 3.39
CA ARG A 132 14.27 -7.36 2.78
C ARG A 132 14.77 -6.14 3.54
N ALA A 133 16.08 -6.01 3.67
CA ALA A 133 16.77 -4.85 4.20
C ALA A 133 17.99 -4.52 3.33
N CYS A 134 17.83 -3.54 2.43
CA CYS A 134 18.89 -3.07 1.52
C CYS A 134 19.90 -2.16 2.24
N THR A 135 20.97 -1.72 1.56
CA THR A 135 22.00 -0.80 2.09
C THR A 135 21.96 0.60 1.50
N THR A 136 21.30 0.78 0.36
CA THR A 136 21.15 2.07 -0.34
C THR A 136 19.76 2.66 -0.05
N ASP A 137 19.70 3.96 0.13
CA ASP A 137 18.45 4.70 0.39
C ASP A 137 18.58 6.16 -0.08
N THR A 138 17.48 6.75 -0.55
CA THR A 138 17.35 8.18 -0.88
C THR A 138 16.54 8.98 0.15
N THR A 139 15.83 8.30 1.03
CA THR A 139 15.00 8.83 2.11
C THR A 139 15.78 8.94 3.41
N PHE A 140 16.55 7.92 3.75
CA PHE A 140 17.38 7.85 4.96
C PHE A 140 18.87 7.72 4.60
N GLU A 141 19.75 7.96 5.57
CA GLU A 141 21.18 7.68 5.41
C GLU A 141 21.42 6.21 5.02
N SER A 142 22.33 5.98 4.08
CA SER A 142 22.68 4.63 3.61
C SER A 142 23.60 3.91 4.62
N GLY A 143 23.59 2.56 4.64
CA GLY A 143 24.43 1.73 5.54
C GLY A 143 23.68 0.59 6.24
N PRO A 144 24.27 -0.58 6.49
CA PRO A 144 23.54 -1.86 6.66
C PRO A 144 22.69 -2.03 7.94
N LEU A 145 21.43 -2.50 7.80
CA LEU A 145 20.56 -2.87 8.94
C LEU A 145 20.85 -4.26 9.53
N LEU A 146 21.23 -5.23 8.69
CA LEU A 146 21.49 -6.61 9.11
C LEU A 146 22.95 -6.86 9.53
N GLY A 147 23.82 -5.87 9.35
CA GLY A 147 25.27 -6.01 9.49
C GLY A 147 25.99 -6.13 8.14
N ALA A 148 27.30 -5.91 8.16
CA ALA A 148 28.11 -5.94 6.94
C ALA A 148 28.25 -7.36 6.40
N GLY A 149 28.01 -7.54 5.09
CA GLY A 149 28.21 -8.81 4.40
C GLY A 149 27.14 -9.88 4.62
N GLN A 150 26.04 -9.56 5.32
CA GLN A 150 24.86 -10.43 5.38
C GLN A 150 24.01 -10.29 4.11
N ASP A 151 23.25 -11.35 3.79
CA ASP A 151 22.21 -11.30 2.75
C ASP A 151 21.20 -10.21 3.08
N PHE A 152 20.67 -9.55 2.05
CA PHE A 152 19.63 -8.53 2.24
C PHE A 152 18.26 -9.11 2.61
N THR A 153 18.14 -10.42 2.73
CA THR A 153 16.90 -11.13 3.03
C THR A 153 16.91 -11.70 4.44
N PHE A 154 15.78 -11.65 5.13
CA PHE A 154 15.64 -12.18 6.48
C PHE A 154 14.21 -12.60 6.78
N ASP A 155 14.04 -13.46 7.78
CA ASP A 155 12.73 -13.78 8.36
C ASP A 155 12.61 -13.13 9.74
N ILE A 156 11.39 -12.84 10.17
CA ILE A 156 11.13 -12.25 11.48
C ILE A 156 11.07 -13.35 12.53
N GLU A 157 11.96 -13.27 13.53
CA GLU A 157 11.90 -14.10 14.72
C GLU A 157 10.97 -13.47 15.77
N ALA A 158 11.15 -12.18 16.03
CA ALA A 158 10.32 -11.43 16.95
C ALA A 158 10.14 -9.98 16.49
N MET A 159 9.00 -9.39 16.83
CA MET A 159 8.71 -8.00 16.52
C MET A 159 7.85 -7.37 17.61
N GLU A 160 8.15 -6.13 17.94
CA GLU A 160 7.38 -5.32 18.87
C GLU A 160 7.09 -3.93 18.29
N VAL A 161 5.96 -3.36 18.68
CA VAL A 161 5.62 -1.98 18.38
C VAL A 161 5.31 -1.26 19.68
N TRP A 162 5.90 -0.08 19.84
CA TRP A 162 5.79 0.74 21.03
C TRP A 162 5.27 2.14 20.68
N ALA A 163 4.26 2.60 21.42
CA ALA A 163 3.88 4.00 21.52
C ALA A 163 4.91 4.74 22.38
N VAL A 164 5.43 5.84 21.85
CA VAL A 164 6.49 6.65 22.46
C VAL A 164 6.13 8.12 22.47
N GLN A 165 6.96 8.95 23.10
CA GLN A 165 6.74 10.40 23.25
C GLN A 165 5.43 10.75 23.96
N LEU A 166 5.04 9.93 24.94
CA LEU A 166 3.86 10.16 25.79
C LEU A 166 4.25 11.12 26.92
N GLN A 167 3.77 12.36 26.88
CA GLN A 167 4.11 13.37 27.90
C GLN A 167 3.11 13.36 29.05
N HIS A 168 1.84 13.14 28.75
CA HIS A 168 0.75 13.05 29.71
C HIS A 168 0.17 11.64 29.75
N SER A 169 -0.37 11.26 30.91
CA SER A 169 -1.04 9.96 31.09
C SER A 169 -2.25 9.77 30.18
N THR A 170 -2.82 10.87 29.68
CA THR A 170 -3.95 10.91 28.75
C THR A 170 -3.56 10.72 27.28
N ASP A 171 -2.29 10.88 26.92
CA ASP A 171 -1.86 10.87 25.52
C ASP A 171 -2.10 9.50 24.88
N PHE A 172 -1.73 8.44 25.58
CA PHE A 172 -1.93 7.07 25.10
C PHE A 172 -3.41 6.74 24.87
N PRO A 173 -4.32 6.86 25.87
CA PRO A 173 -5.73 6.55 25.65
C PRO A 173 -6.38 7.48 24.62
N ALA A 174 -5.97 8.75 24.51
CA ALA A 174 -6.49 9.66 23.49
C ALA A 174 -6.08 9.21 22.07
N CYS A 175 -4.79 8.92 21.86
CA CYS A 175 -4.28 8.44 20.57
C CYS A 175 -4.87 7.07 20.19
N GLN A 176 -5.12 6.21 21.18
CA GLN A 176 -5.74 4.91 20.95
C GLN A 176 -7.22 5.05 20.58
N ALA A 177 -7.99 5.84 21.34
CA ALA A 177 -9.41 6.08 21.04
C ALA A 177 -9.61 6.72 19.66
N GLU A 178 -8.75 7.66 19.29
CA GLU A 178 -8.77 8.26 17.95
C GLU A 178 -8.42 7.25 16.85
N GLY A 179 -7.42 6.40 17.07
CA GLY A 179 -7.06 5.34 16.12
C GLY A 179 -8.19 4.33 15.91
N GLU A 180 -8.79 3.86 17.00
CA GLU A 180 -9.95 2.96 16.99
C GLU A 180 -11.15 3.58 16.27
N MET A 181 -11.44 4.87 16.51
CA MET A 181 -12.49 5.59 15.79
C MET A 181 -12.21 5.68 14.29
N ARG A 182 -10.96 5.98 13.89
CA ARG A 182 -10.58 6.02 12.47
C ARG A 182 -10.67 4.63 11.82
N ALA A 183 -10.36 3.58 12.57
CA ALA A 183 -10.48 2.20 12.10
C ALA A 183 -11.95 1.79 11.95
N SER A 184 -12.84 2.14 12.89
CA SER A 184 -14.27 1.83 12.82
C SER A 184 -14.95 2.53 11.64
N ILE A 185 -14.69 3.83 11.43
CA ILE A 185 -15.23 4.57 10.27
C ILE A 185 -14.81 3.92 8.96
N ARG A 186 -13.56 3.47 8.87
CA ARG A 186 -13.04 2.78 7.67
C ARG A 186 -13.75 1.45 7.44
N GLU A 187 -13.96 0.68 8.50
CA GLU A 187 -14.64 -0.61 8.42
C GLU A 187 -16.12 -0.43 8.06
N GLU A 188 -16.81 0.54 8.67
CA GLU A 188 -18.19 0.89 8.29
C GLU A 188 -18.29 1.30 6.82
N THR A 189 -17.35 2.13 6.36
CA THR A 189 -17.27 2.53 4.96
C THR A 189 -17.07 1.31 4.05
N ARG A 190 -16.16 0.40 4.41
CA ARG A 190 -15.93 -0.85 3.68
C ARG A 190 -17.18 -1.72 3.63
N LEU A 191 -17.91 -1.85 4.74
CA LEU A 191 -19.14 -2.63 4.83
C LEU A 191 -20.25 -2.03 3.98
N ARG A 192 -20.41 -0.70 3.98
CA ARG A 192 -21.38 0.01 3.12
C ARG A 192 -21.07 -0.25 1.64
N PHE A 193 -19.81 -0.16 1.22
CA PHE A 193 -19.42 -0.46 -0.17
C PHE A 193 -19.51 -1.94 -0.54
N ALA A 194 -19.39 -2.85 0.44
CA ALA A 194 -19.55 -4.29 0.22
C ALA A 194 -21.02 -4.73 0.19
N GLN A 195 -21.95 -3.94 0.74
CA GLN A 195 -23.37 -4.16 0.60
C GLN A 195 -23.79 -3.80 -0.84
N VAL A 196 -23.86 -4.81 -1.70
CA VAL A 196 -24.48 -4.68 -3.01
C VAL A 196 -25.99 -4.50 -2.80
N ASP A 197 -26.54 -3.41 -3.32
CA ASP A 197 -27.98 -3.17 -3.32
C ASP A 197 -28.65 -4.21 -4.24
N LYS A 198 -29.13 -5.29 -3.63
CA LYS A 198 -29.80 -6.39 -4.35
C LYS A 198 -31.08 -5.91 -5.05
N SER A 199 -31.74 -4.87 -4.54
CA SER A 199 -32.92 -4.28 -5.19
C SER A 199 -32.52 -3.60 -6.49
N GLN A 200 -31.44 -2.81 -6.47
CA GLN A 200 -30.91 -2.16 -7.67
C GLN A 200 -30.49 -3.19 -8.73
N PHE A 201 -29.87 -4.29 -8.31
CA PHE A 201 -29.50 -5.38 -9.21
C PHE A 201 -30.72 -6.10 -9.83
N VAL A 202 -31.78 -6.31 -9.04
CA VAL A 202 -33.05 -6.87 -9.54
C VAL A 202 -33.77 -5.90 -10.46
N GLU A 203 -33.74 -4.61 -10.16
CA GLU A 203 -34.31 -3.54 -10.98
C GLU A 203 -33.59 -3.44 -12.33
N ASP A 204 -32.26 -3.47 -12.35
CA ASP A 204 -31.44 -3.49 -13.58
C ASP A 204 -31.67 -4.75 -14.44
N PHE A 205 -31.96 -5.88 -13.80
CA PHE A 205 -32.32 -7.12 -14.50
C PHE A 205 -33.74 -7.03 -15.09
N SER A 206 -34.70 -6.51 -14.31
CA SER A 206 -36.10 -6.38 -14.71
C SER A 206 -36.34 -5.28 -15.76
N SER A 207 -35.54 -4.21 -15.72
CA SER A 207 -35.58 -3.10 -16.67
C SER A 207 -34.82 -3.37 -17.97
N GLY A 208 -34.09 -4.50 -18.06
CA GLY A 208 -33.29 -4.86 -19.23
C GLY A 208 -32.01 -4.04 -19.43
N ALA A 209 -31.68 -3.14 -18.50
CA ALA A 209 -30.47 -2.31 -18.53
C ALA A 209 -29.18 -3.17 -18.51
N PHE A 210 -29.20 -4.29 -17.78
CA PHE A 210 -28.10 -5.25 -17.74
C PHE A 210 -27.78 -5.82 -19.13
N MET A 211 -28.80 -6.15 -19.94
CA MET A 211 -28.63 -6.66 -21.29
C MET A 211 -28.06 -5.56 -22.20
N ASN A 212 -28.58 -4.33 -22.12
CA ASN A 212 -28.12 -3.22 -22.98
C ASN A 212 -26.62 -2.89 -22.81
N HIS A 213 -26.09 -2.87 -21.59
CA HIS A 213 -24.65 -2.62 -21.38
C HIS A 213 -23.76 -3.80 -21.83
N VAL A 214 -24.20 -5.04 -21.64
CA VAL A 214 -23.47 -6.24 -22.09
C VAL A 214 -23.44 -6.35 -23.63
N TYR A 215 -24.53 -5.98 -24.32
CA TYR A 215 -24.59 -5.99 -25.78
C TYR A 215 -23.87 -4.79 -26.43
N GLN A 216 -23.80 -3.63 -25.77
CA GLN A 216 -23.02 -2.48 -26.26
C GLN A 216 -21.51 -2.79 -26.32
N HIS A 217 -20.97 -3.52 -25.34
CA HIS A 217 -19.58 -3.98 -25.39
C HIS A 217 -19.34 -5.00 -26.52
N ARG A 218 -20.32 -5.87 -26.80
CA ARG A 218 -20.25 -6.85 -27.90
C ARG A 218 -20.27 -6.18 -29.27
N ALA A 219 -21.02 -5.09 -29.43
CA ALA A 219 -21.03 -4.28 -30.65
C ALA A 219 -19.72 -3.52 -30.88
N GLN A 220 -19.05 -3.08 -29.81
CA GLN A 220 -17.74 -2.42 -29.88
C GLN A 220 -16.56 -3.40 -30.11
N THR A 221 -16.74 -4.70 -29.87
CA THR A 221 -15.71 -5.73 -30.11
C THR A 221 -15.82 -6.36 -31.51
N ARG A 222 -16.60 -5.77 -32.43
CA ARG A 222 -16.87 -6.29 -33.78
C ARG A 222 -15.74 -5.97 -34.78
N GLY A 223 -14.50 -6.15 -34.35
CA GLY A 223 -13.29 -6.12 -35.19
C GLY A 223 -12.63 -7.48 -35.38
N ARG A 224 -13.20 -8.56 -34.82
CA ARG A 224 -12.71 -9.93 -35.03
C ARG A 224 -13.62 -10.62 -36.04
N ALA A 225 -13.03 -11.28 -37.05
CA ALA A 225 -13.75 -11.91 -38.15
C ALA A 225 -14.93 -12.77 -37.66
N ASP A 226 -16.11 -12.49 -38.21
CA ASP A 226 -17.32 -13.28 -37.97
C ASP A 226 -17.18 -14.60 -38.76
N PHE A 227 -17.33 -15.74 -38.07
CA PHE A 227 -17.40 -17.05 -38.72
C PHE A 227 -18.81 -17.28 -39.22
N VAL A 228 -18.98 -17.38 -40.55
CA VAL A 228 -20.26 -17.74 -41.18
C VAL A 228 -20.20 -19.23 -41.54
N ALA A 229 -21.15 -20.02 -41.03
CA ALA A 229 -21.33 -21.40 -41.45
C ALA A 229 -22.07 -21.41 -42.80
N ALA A 230 -21.56 -22.15 -43.78
CA ALA A 230 -22.20 -22.28 -45.09
C ALA A 230 -23.49 -23.10 -44.99
N ASP A 231 -24.61 -22.58 -45.51
CA ASP A 231 -25.95 -23.16 -45.35
C ASP A 231 -26.32 -24.19 -46.42
N THR A 232 -25.33 -24.76 -47.12
CA THR A 232 -25.57 -25.75 -48.17
C THR A 232 -24.57 -26.89 -48.10
N GLY A 233 -24.94 -27.96 -47.39
CA GLY A 233 -24.56 -29.37 -47.65
C GLY A 233 -23.09 -29.80 -47.64
N GLU A 234 -22.11 -28.90 -47.65
CA GLU A 234 -20.68 -29.22 -47.63
C GLU A 234 -20.01 -28.59 -46.40
N LEU A 235 -19.34 -29.43 -45.61
CA LEU A 235 -18.69 -29.05 -44.36
C LEU A 235 -17.46 -28.18 -44.62
N GLY A 236 -17.61 -26.86 -44.48
CA GLY A 236 -16.50 -25.92 -44.45
C GLY A 236 -16.91 -24.54 -43.94
N TYR A 237 -15.98 -23.83 -43.29
CA TYR A 237 -16.08 -22.40 -42.96
C TYR A 237 -15.10 -21.62 -43.82
N TYR A 238 -15.43 -20.37 -44.15
CA TYR A 238 -14.50 -19.43 -44.75
C TYR A 238 -14.52 -18.11 -43.97
N VAL A 239 -13.39 -17.42 -43.98
CA VAL A 239 -13.20 -16.13 -43.32
C VAL A 239 -13.28 -15.05 -44.41
N GLU A 240 -14.22 -14.13 -44.30
CA GLU A 240 -14.23 -12.95 -45.16
C GLU A 240 -13.23 -11.92 -44.64
N ASP A 241 -12.27 -11.53 -45.49
CA ASP A 241 -11.35 -10.43 -45.20
C ASP A 241 -12.08 -9.09 -45.34
N LYS A 242 -12.30 -8.41 -44.20
CA LYS A 242 -12.70 -7.00 -44.19
C LYS A 242 -11.47 -6.10 -44.17
N ALA A 243 -11.54 -4.99 -44.92
CA ALA A 243 -10.52 -3.96 -44.89
C ALA A 243 -10.34 -3.38 -43.46
N PRO A 244 -9.11 -3.03 -43.06
CA PRO A 244 -8.82 -2.55 -41.71
C PRO A 244 -9.56 -1.24 -41.41
N SER A 245 -10.14 -1.13 -40.22
CA SER A 245 -10.83 0.07 -39.77
C SER A 245 -9.83 1.20 -39.48
N VAL A 246 -10.13 2.41 -39.99
CA VAL A 246 -9.35 3.63 -39.70
C VAL A 246 -9.62 4.06 -38.26
N PRO A 247 -8.59 4.40 -37.45
CA PRO A 247 -8.78 4.92 -36.11
C PRO A 247 -9.50 6.28 -36.11
N SER A 248 -10.47 6.47 -35.21
CA SER A 248 -11.10 7.76 -34.98
C SER A 248 -10.10 8.71 -34.29
N ILE A 249 -9.82 9.84 -34.94
CA ILE A 249 -9.09 10.97 -34.34
C ILE A 249 -10.04 11.61 -33.32
N CYS A 250 -9.59 11.74 -32.07
CA CYS A 250 -10.27 12.56 -31.07
C CYS A 250 -9.99 14.03 -31.40
N ASP A 251 -11.05 14.81 -31.63
CA ASP A 251 -10.96 16.27 -31.69
C ASP A 251 -10.63 16.78 -30.27
N ASP A 252 -9.40 17.22 -30.05
CA ASP A 252 -9.01 18.02 -28.89
C ASP A 252 -9.22 19.50 -29.23
N ASP A 253 -10.24 20.10 -28.62
CA ASP A 253 -10.47 21.55 -28.61
C ASP A 253 -9.30 22.25 -27.91
N TYR A 254 -8.44 22.92 -28.69
CA TYR A 254 -7.54 23.96 -28.22
C TYR A 254 -8.05 25.33 -28.70
N GLU A 255 -8.80 26.04 -27.85
CA GLU A 255 -8.98 27.49 -27.98
C GLU A 255 -7.62 28.17 -27.75
N LEU A 256 -7.09 28.81 -28.81
CA LEU A 256 -5.94 29.71 -28.75
C LEU A 256 -6.43 31.15 -28.70
N ASP A 257 -6.31 31.78 -27.53
CA ASP A 257 -6.40 33.23 -27.34
C ASP A 257 -5.25 33.93 -28.10
N PHE A 258 -5.60 34.68 -29.15
CA PHE A 258 -4.70 35.66 -29.77
C PHE A 258 -5.16 37.07 -29.39
N GLN A 259 -4.43 37.69 -28.44
CA GLN A 259 -4.46 39.13 -28.24
C GLN A 259 -3.76 39.83 -29.43
N ASN A 260 -4.49 40.74 -30.07
CA ASN A 260 -3.96 41.69 -31.05
C ASN A 260 -3.13 42.78 -30.35
N SER A 261 -1.89 42.97 -30.80
CA SER A 261 -1.13 44.21 -30.61
C SER A 261 -0.54 44.66 -31.95
N HIS A 262 -1.10 45.75 -32.48
CA HIS A 262 -0.40 46.74 -33.29
C HIS A 262 -0.42 48.06 -32.52
#